data_AF-A0A9P5N3L7-F1
#
_entry.id   AF-A0A9P5N3L7-F1
#
_cell.length_a   1.000
_cell.length_b   1.000
_cell.length_c   1.000
_cell.angle_alpha   90.00
_cell.angle_beta   90.00
_cell.angle_gamma   90.00
#
_symmetry.space_group_name_H-M   'P 1'
#
loop_
_entity.id
_entity.type
_entity.pdbx_description
1 polymer ?
#
loop_
_entity_poly.entity_id
_entity_poly.type
_entity_poly.pdbx_seq_one_letter_code
_entity_poly.pdbx_strand_id
1 'polypeptide(L)' 'VGAQVMLTANLWTEAGLVNGACGIVHDILQPPDERHARVLMVDFPRYRGPALSPSQPTVVPISQIR' A
#
# COMPACT_ATOMS: atom_id res chain seq x y z
N VAL A 1 -9.32 -5.81 -6.85
CA VAL A 1 -7.91 -6.13 -7.24
C VAL A 1 -7.67 -5.65 -8.66
N GLY A 2 -6.46 -5.19 -8.99
CA GLY A 2 -6.08 -4.67 -10.30
C GLY A 2 -6.37 -3.17 -10.53
N ALA A 3 -6.98 -2.49 -9.55
CA ALA A 3 -7.26 -1.06 -9.64
C ALA A 3 -5.95 -0.25 -9.53
N GLN A 4 -5.82 0.77 -10.37
CA GLN A 4 -4.78 1.79 -10.24
C GLN A 4 -5.17 2.78 -9.15
N VAL A 5 -4.24 3.08 -8.26
CA VAL A 5 -4.43 4.02 -7.15
C VAL A 5 -3.27 4.99 -7.08
N MET A 6 -3.50 6.14 -6.45
CA MET A 6 -2.49 7.16 -6.19
C MET A 6 -2.54 7.53 -4.71
N LEU A 7 -1.39 7.60 -4.05
CA LEU A 7 -1.30 8.18 -2.71
C LEU A 7 -1.59 9.67 -2.79
N THR A 8 -2.43 10.17 -1.87
CA THR A 8 -2.77 11.59 -1.76
C THR A 8 -2.02 12.31 -0.64
N ALA A 9 -1.13 11.60 0.06
CA ALA A 9 -0.34 12.10 1.17
C ALA A 9 1.04 11.43 1.19
N ASN A 10 2.01 12.08 1.84
CA ASN A 10 3.30 11.47 2.12
C ASN A 10 3.14 10.51 3.30
N LEU A 11 3.51 9.24 3.08
CA LEU A 11 3.52 8.21 4.11
C LEU A 11 4.92 7.90 4.60
N TRP A 12 5.87 7.75 3.65
CA TRP A 12 7.26 7.47 3.94
C TRP A 12 8.13 7.92 2.76
N THR A 13 8.68 9.13 2.86
CA THR A 13 9.43 9.81 1.80
C THR A 13 10.67 9.03 1.37
N GLU A 14 11.44 8.55 2.34
CA GLU A 14 12.71 7.85 2.09
C GLU A 14 12.50 6.49 1.41
N ALA A 15 11.33 5.87 1.64
CA ALA A 15 10.96 4.59 1.02
C ALA A 15 10.20 4.75 -0.30
N GLY A 16 9.93 5.98 -0.76
CA GLY A 16 9.22 6.26 -2.02
C GLY A 16 7.68 6.24 -1.93
N LEU A 17 7.10 6.21 -0.73
CA LEU A 17 5.66 6.32 -0.50
C LEU A 17 5.27 7.78 -0.29
N VAL A 18 5.27 8.53 -1.38
CA VAL A 18 5.00 9.98 -1.41
C VAL A 18 3.64 10.29 -2.03
N ASN A 19 3.13 11.50 -1.79
CA ASN A 19 1.98 12.02 -2.51
C ASN A 19 2.25 11.98 -4.02
N GLY A 20 1.29 11.46 -4.78
CA GLY A 20 1.43 11.22 -6.21
C GLY A 20 2.05 9.88 -6.58
N ALA A 21 2.50 9.06 -5.62
CA ALA A 21 2.97 7.72 -5.92
C ALA A 21 1.81 6.85 -6.42
N CYS A 22 1.94 6.31 -7.64
CA CYS A 22 0.97 5.41 -8.24
C CYS A 22 1.32 3.96 -8.00
N GLY A 23 0.30 3.14 -7.75
CA GLY A 23 0.44 1.70 -7.56
C GLY A 23 -0.79 0.92 -8.04
N ILE A 24 -0.71 -0.40 -7.94
CA ILE A 24 -1.78 -1.31 -8.33
C ILE A 24 -2.24 -2.09 -7.11
N VAL A 25 -3.55 -2.14 -6.85
CA VAL A 25 -4.11 -2.94 -5.75
C VAL A 25 -3.90 -4.43 -6.05
N HIS A 26 -3.02 -5.06 -5.29
CA HIS A 26 -2.70 -6.48 -5.37
C HIS A 26 -3.70 -7.33 -4.60
N ASP A 27 -4.09 -6.90 -3.39
CA ASP A 27 -5.07 -7.61 -2.55
C ASP A 27 -5.80 -6.65 -1.60
N ILE A 28 -6.92 -7.11 -1.02
CA ILE A 28 -7.74 -6.36 -0.06
C ILE A 28 -7.99 -7.25 1.14
N LEU A 29 -7.38 -6.92 2.28
CA LEU A 29 -7.68 -7.58 3.54
C LEU A 29 -8.88 -6.90 4.18
N GLN A 30 -9.98 -7.64 4.24
CA GLN A 30 -11.18 -7.25 4.96
C GLN A 30 -11.22 -8.00 6.30
N PRO A 31 -11.10 -7.29 7.44
CA PRO A 31 -11.23 -7.93 8.74
C PRO A 31 -12.67 -8.43 8.95
N PRO A 32 -12.86 -9.47 9.79
CA PRO A 32 -14.16 -10.07 10.07
C PRO A 32 -15.07 -9.18 10.93
N ASP A 33 -14.51 -8.19 11.63
CA ASP A 33 -15.28 -7.18 12.37
C ASP A 33 -15.09 -5.78 11.76
N GLU A 34 -16.05 -4.90 12.02
CA GLU A 34 -16.00 -3.50 11.58
C GLU A 34 -15.07 -2.60 12.42
N ARG A 35 -14.48 -3.12 13.50
CA ARG A 35 -13.58 -2.37 14.39
C ARG A 35 -12.18 -2.25 13.82
N HIS A 36 -11.78 -3.18 12.95
CA HIS A 36 -10.48 -3.14 12.29
C HIS A 36 -10.55 -2.41 10.94
N ALA A 37 -9.49 -1.65 10.64
CA ALA A 37 -9.39 -0.96 9.35
C ALA A 37 -9.17 -1.97 8.21
N ARG A 38 -9.83 -1.72 7.07
CA ARG A 38 -9.51 -2.40 5.81
C ARG A 38 -8.09 -2.05 5.40
N VAL A 39 -7.32 -3.06 4.95
CA VAL A 39 -5.95 -2.88 4.48
C VAL A 39 -5.87 -3.25 3.01
N LEU A 40 -5.32 -2.34 2.21
CA LEU A 40 -5.02 -2.58 0.80
C LEU A 40 -3.58 -3.04 0.69
N MET A 41 -3.33 -4.18 0.05
CA MET A 41 -1.99 -4.53 -0.40
C MET A 41 -1.79 -3.89 -1.76
N VAL A 42 -0.88 -2.93 -1.86
CA VAL A 42 -0.66 -2.15 -3.08
C VAL A 42 0.77 -2.34 -3.55
N ASP A 43 0.95 -2.72 -4.81
CA ASP A 43 2.25 -2.76 -5.47
C ASP A 43 2.65 -1.35 -5.91
N PHE A 44 3.66 -0.78 -5.25
CA PHE A 44 4.27 0.49 -5.64
C PHE A 44 5.65 0.23 -6.26
N PRO A 45 5.80 0.31 -7.59
CA PRO A 45 7.05 -0.07 -8.27
C PRO A 45 8.30 0.73 -7.82
N ARG A 46 8.08 1.92 -7.25
CA ARG A 46 9.14 2.81 -6.72
C ARG A 46 9.39 2.63 -5.22
N TYR A 47 8.70 1.72 -4.55
CA TYR A 47 8.96 1.42 -3.15
C TYR A 47 10.37 0.84 -2.97
N ARG A 48 11.11 1.34 -1.99
CA ARG A 48 12.49 0.92 -1.67
C ARG A 48 12.69 0.60 -0.19
N GLY A 49 11.61 0.57 0.58
CA GLY A 49 11.67 0.19 1.99
C GLY A 49 11.78 -1.33 2.19
N PRO A 50 11.73 -1.78 3.45
CA PRO A 50 11.76 -3.21 3.78
C PRO A 50 10.59 -3.99 3.17
N ALA A 51 10.90 -5.12 2.56
CA ALA A 51 9.89 -5.99 1.96
C ALA A 51 9.06 -6.72 3.03
N LEU A 52 7.73 -6.73 2.88
CA LEU A 52 6.86 -7.61 3.67
C LEU A 52 7.06 -9.08 3.29
N SER A 53 7.22 -9.35 1.99
CA SER A 53 7.54 -10.66 1.43
C SER A 53 8.71 -10.54 0.45
N PRO A 54 9.75 -11.40 0.54
CA PRO A 54 10.85 -11.39 -0.40
C PRO A 54 10.44 -11.61 -1.86
N SER A 55 9.33 -12.33 -2.11
CA SER A 55 8.81 -12.56 -3.47
C SER A 55 8.08 -11.37 -4.07
N GLN A 56 7.67 -10.40 -3.23
CA GLN A 56 6.87 -9.23 -3.63
C GLN A 56 7.37 -7.99 -2.87
N PRO A 57 8.61 -7.54 -3.14
CA PRO A 57 9.28 -6.55 -2.32
C PRO A 57 8.64 -5.16 -2.38
N THR A 58 7.83 -4.88 -3.39
CA THR A 58 7.17 -3.60 -3.64
C THR A 58 5.71 -3.56 -3.19
N VAL A 59 5.18 -4.68 -2.69
CA VAL A 59 3.81 -4.75 -2.16
C VAL A 59 3.81 -4.27 -0.72
N VAL A 60 3.04 -3.21 -0.46
CA VAL A 60 2.97 -2.53 0.83
C VAL A 60 1.52 -2.53 1.36
N PRO A 61 1.30 -2.83 2.66
CA PRO A 61 0.01 -2.64 3.28
C PRO A 61 -0.29 -1.15 3.49
N ILE A 62 -1.39 -0.66 2.90
CA ILE A 62 -1.91 0.69 3.06
C ILE A 62 -3.25 0.61 3.80
N SER A 63 -3.32 1.25 4.96
CA SER A 63 -4.57 1.45 5.70
C SER A 63 -5.13 2.85 5.45
N GLN A 64 -6.34 3.10 5.95
CA GLN A 64 -6.94 4.43 5.94
C GLN A 64 -6.05 5.42 6.70
N ILE A 65 -5.56 6.44 5.99
CA ILE A 65 -4.96 7.63 6.60
C ILE A 65 -6.13 8.52 7.03
N ARG A 66 -6.29 8.75 8.33
CA ARG A 66 -7.26 9.73 8.84
C ARG A 66 -6.67 11.14 8.81
#